data_AF-A0AAD3HJ22-F1
#
_entry.id   AF-A0AAD3HJ22-F1
#
_cell.length_a   1.000
_cell.length_b   1.000
_cell.length_c   1.000
_cell.angle_alpha   90.00
_cell.angle_beta   90.00
_cell.angle_gamma   90.00
#
_symmetry.space_group_name_H-M   'P 1'
#
loop_
_entity.id
_entity.type
_entity.pdbx_description
1 polymer ?
#
loop_
_entity_poly.entity_id
_entity_poly.type
_entity_poly.pdbx_seq_one_letter_code
_entity_poly.pdbx_strand_id
1 'polypeptide(L)'
;METFAKASGQRLNLDKVELLPIGVQTGTEGQQVIHGVSVARTAVALNVPFTNSDTVPGLGWSKRFLEAENRLQKLARLPLSIFGRSTGAAAYALHTVTWHMEHSGLPPGGQLDTLGRLVAKFIDRHQGPQDRKRRATGVPGRLLAGHPRAGGFGALPLIEHIRARFACWGARLVCSAVIPRDSLHPWQRALLLYLRRLHPAFGPLSLLTASRRGPWLGVDGLPEDIRRVVTASY
;
A
#
# COMPACT_ATOMS: atom_id res chain seq x y z
N MET A 1 -33.57 -3.73 -3.89
CA MET A 1 -33.05 -3.17 -2.62
C MET A 1 -33.91 -3.52 -1.41
N GLU A 2 -35.24 -3.52 -1.52
CA GLU A 2 -36.10 -3.96 -0.40
C GLU A 2 -35.86 -5.40 0.05
N THR A 3 -35.53 -6.31 -0.86
CA THR A 3 -35.24 -7.72 -0.51
C THR A 3 -34.07 -7.85 0.46
N PHE A 4 -33.00 -7.07 0.27
CA PHE A 4 -31.87 -7.03 1.21
C PHE A 4 -32.30 -6.50 2.58
N ALA A 5 -33.12 -5.44 2.61
CA ALA A 5 -33.62 -4.88 3.85
C ALA A 5 -34.56 -5.83 4.60
N LYS A 6 -35.43 -6.55 3.87
CA LYS A 6 -36.32 -7.57 4.43
C LYS A 6 -35.54 -8.78 4.96
N ALA A 7 -34.45 -9.18 4.31
CA ALA A 7 -33.65 -10.33 4.71
C ALA A 7 -32.66 -10.03 5.85
N SER A 8 -32.05 -8.85 5.87
CA SER A 8 -30.97 -8.51 6.81
C SER A 8 -31.38 -7.57 7.96
N GLY A 9 -32.54 -6.89 7.83
CA GLY A 9 -32.92 -5.79 8.72
C GLY A 9 -32.11 -4.50 8.52
N GLN A 10 -31.20 -4.45 7.53
CA GLN A 10 -30.33 -3.30 7.26
C GLN A 10 -30.71 -2.58 5.95
N ARG A 11 -30.51 -1.27 5.90
CA ARG A 11 -30.71 -0.46 4.68
C ARG A 11 -29.38 0.04 4.14
N LEU A 12 -29.25 0.07 2.82
CA LEU A 12 -28.09 0.66 2.15
C LEU A 12 -28.24 2.18 2.10
N ASN A 13 -27.13 2.89 2.31
CA ASN A 13 -27.06 4.33 2.08
C ASN A 13 -26.76 4.57 0.61
N LEU A 14 -27.79 4.83 -0.19
CA LEU A 14 -27.67 4.97 -1.65
C LEU A 14 -26.83 6.18 -2.07
N ASP A 15 -26.63 7.18 -1.20
CA ASP A 15 -25.75 8.33 -1.46
C ASP A 15 -24.27 7.99 -1.32
N LYS A 16 -23.94 6.84 -0.70
CA LYS A 16 -22.56 6.39 -0.45
C LYS A 16 -22.19 5.10 -1.18
N VAL A 17 -23.19 4.39 -1.69
CA VAL A 17 -22.99 3.09 -2.36
C VAL A 17 -22.92 3.31 -3.85
N GLU A 18 -21.89 2.73 -4.45
CA GLU A 18 -21.68 2.73 -5.90
C GLU A 18 -21.40 1.29 -6.34
N LEU A 19 -21.77 0.96 -7.58
CA LEU A 19 -21.45 -0.32 -8.19
C LEU A 19 -20.19 -0.16 -9.05
N LEU A 20 -19.12 -0.85 -8.67
CA LEU A 20 -17.95 -1.02 -9.53
C LEU A 20 -18.09 -2.37 -10.26
N PRO A 21 -18.32 -2.38 -11.58
CA PRO A 21 -18.53 -3.64 -12.28
C PRO A 21 -17.18 -4.35 -12.49
N ILE A 22 -17.15 -5.69 -12.32
CA ILE A 22 -15.92 -6.48 -12.37
C ILE A 22 -15.94 -7.37 -13.62
N GLY A 23 -14.85 -7.38 -14.40
CA GLY A 23 -14.69 -8.21 -15.60
C GLY A 23 -14.88 -7.45 -16.92
N VAL A 24 -14.99 -8.19 -18.02
CA VAL A 24 -15.11 -7.63 -19.38
C VAL A 24 -16.40 -6.81 -19.49
N GLN A 25 -16.25 -5.50 -19.68
CA GLN A 25 -17.37 -4.58 -19.91
C GLN A 25 -17.80 -4.70 -21.38
N THR A 26 -19.02 -5.15 -21.65
CA THR A 26 -19.61 -5.21 -23.00
C THR A 26 -20.58 -4.06 -23.30
N GLY A 27 -20.60 -3.01 -22.48
CA GLY A 27 -21.57 -1.92 -22.55
C GLY A 27 -20.98 -0.55 -22.86
N THR A 28 -21.79 0.31 -23.47
CA THR A 28 -21.47 1.68 -23.90
C THR A 28 -21.19 2.61 -22.73
N GLU A 29 -20.24 3.51 -22.93
CA GLU A 29 -19.83 4.56 -22.01
C GLU A 29 -21.00 5.49 -21.65
N GLY A 30 -21.49 5.43 -20.40
CA GLY A 30 -22.54 6.32 -19.91
C GLY A 30 -22.74 6.20 -18.41
N GLN A 31 -23.36 7.22 -17.80
CA GLN A 31 -23.72 7.23 -16.38
C GLN A 31 -24.90 6.27 -16.19
N GLN A 32 -24.60 5.04 -15.80
CA GLN A 32 -25.61 3.99 -15.60
C GLN A 32 -26.09 3.98 -14.15
N VAL A 33 -27.39 3.76 -13.96
CA VAL A 33 -28.01 3.58 -12.64
C VAL A 33 -28.75 2.25 -12.64
N ILE A 34 -28.39 1.35 -11.73
CA ILE A 34 -29.01 0.03 -11.60
C ILE A 34 -29.75 0.00 -10.26
N HIS A 35 -31.08 -0.13 -10.32
CA HIS A 35 -31.95 -0.16 -9.13
C HIS A 35 -31.71 0.98 -8.13
N GLY A 36 -31.43 2.19 -8.63
CA GLY A 36 -31.19 3.38 -7.82
C GLY A 36 -29.76 3.52 -7.27
N VAL A 37 -28.81 2.69 -7.72
CA VAL A 37 -27.39 2.80 -7.39
C VAL A 37 -26.61 3.23 -8.62
N SER A 38 -25.74 4.23 -8.47
CA SER A 38 -24.84 4.68 -9.52
C SER A 38 -23.79 3.60 -9.84
N VAL A 39 -23.52 3.41 -11.12
CA VAL A 39 -22.40 2.60 -11.59
C VAL A 39 -21.19 3.51 -11.74
N ALA A 40 -20.14 3.24 -10.97
CA ALA A 40 -18.90 4.01 -10.97
C ALA A 40 -17.80 3.27 -11.75
N ARG A 41 -16.90 4.03 -12.38
CA ARG A 41 -15.70 3.49 -13.05
C ARG A 41 -14.54 3.29 -12.09
N THR A 42 -14.57 4.05 -11.00
CA THR A 42 -13.58 4.02 -9.94
C THR A 42 -14.32 3.93 -8.61
N ALA A 43 -13.78 3.19 -7.67
CA ALA A 43 -14.30 3.12 -6.31
C ALA A 43 -13.15 3.24 -5.32
N VAL A 44 -13.39 3.82 -4.16
CA VAL A 44 -12.39 3.90 -3.10
C VAL A 44 -12.82 3.00 -1.95
N ALA A 45 -12.06 1.93 -1.72
CA ALA A 45 -12.27 1.05 -0.57
C ALA A 45 -11.03 1.09 0.33
N LEU A 46 -11.25 1.30 1.63
CA LEU A 46 -10.16 1.49 2.61
C LEU A 46 -9.15 2.57 2.17
N ASN A 47 -9.62 3.62 1.51
CA ASN A 47 -8.76 4.68 0.95
C ASN A 47 -7.78 4.20 -0.14
N VAL A 48 -8.00 3.03 -0.75
CA VAL A 48 -7.30 2.57 -1.97
C VAL A 48 -8.25 2.71 -3.15
N PRO A 49 -7.86 3.42 -4.22
CA PRO A 49 -8.67 3.53 -5.42
C PRO A 49 -8.57 2.25 -6.27
N PHE A 50 -9.72 1.75 -6.68
CA PHE A 50 -9.91 0.67 -7.64
C PHE A 50 -10.48 1.28 -8.91
N THR A 51 -10.06 0.80 -10.07
CA THR A 51 -10.48 1.32 -11.37
C THR A 51 -10.58 0.19 -12.37
N ASN A 52 -11.52 0.30 -13.30
CA ASN A 52 -11.62 -0.58 -14.46
C ASN A 52 -10.79 -0.10 -15.66
N SER A 53 -10.04 0.99 -15.50
CA SER A 53 -9.09 1.49 -16.48
C SER A 53 -7.74 0.79 -16.37
N ASP A 54 -7.03 0.64 -17.49
CA ASP A 54 -5.63 0.18 -17.53
C ASP A 54 -4.66 1.20 -16.88
N THR A 55 -5.12 2.41 -16.55
CA THR A 55 -4.32 3.44 -15.86
C THR A 55 -4.27 3.21 -14.36
N VAL A 56 -3.05 3.17 -13.79
CA VAL A 56 -2.85 3.06 -12.33
C VAL A 56 -3.46 4.29 -11.64
N PRO A 57 -4.40 4.11 -10.70
CA PRO A 57 -5.07 5.23 -10.06
C PRO A 57 -4.14 5.93 -9.04
N GLY A 58 -4.08 7.26 -9.10
CA GLY A 58 -3.27 8.07 -8.18
C GLY A 58 -3.88 8.17 -6.78
N LEU A 59 -3.10 7.89 -5.73
CA LEU A 59 -3.55 7.93 -4.32
C LEU A 59 -3.53 9.32 -3.66
N GLY A 60 -3.23 10.38 -4.41
CA GLY A 60 -3.14 11.74 -3.87
C GLY A 60 -2.09 11.85 -2.75
N TRP A 61 -0.87 11.37 -2.98
CA TRP A 61 0.22 11.31 -1.99
C TRP A 61 0.45 12.60 -1.21
N SER A 62 0.35 13.75 -1.89
CA SER A 62 0.47 15.08 -1.27
C SER A 62 -0.48 15.28 -0.08
N LYS A 63 -1.75 14.86 -0.21
CA LYS A 63 -2.74 14.99 0.87
C LYS A 63 -2.35 14.12 2.07
N ARG A 64 -1.87 12.90 1.82
CA ARG A 64 -1.48 11.94 2.86
C ARG A 64 -0.26 12.39 3.62
N PHE A 65 0.70 12.98 2.91
CA PHE A 65 1.93 13.50 3.51
C PHE A 65 1.65 14.74 4.33
N LEU A 66 0.79 15.64 3.84
CA LEU A 66 0.30 16.78 4.61
C LEU A 66 -0.38 16.33 5.92
N GLU A 67 -1.15 15.23 5.89
CA GLU A 67 -1.78 14.70 7.10
C GLU A 67 -0.74 14.15 8.10
N ALA A 68 0.27 13.41 7.62
CA ALA A 68 1.38 12.96 8.46
C ALA A 68 2.17 14.14 9.06
N GLU A 69 2.43 15.18 8.27
CA GLU A 69 3.07 16.41 8.72
C GLU A 69 2.24 17.12 9.80
N ASN A 70 0.93 17.23 9.62
CA ASN A 70 0.03 17.80 10.62
C ASN A 70 0.06 17.00 11.94
N ARG A 71 0.16 15.67 11.87
CA ARG A 71 0.31 14.82 13.05
C ARG A 71 1.66 15.01 13.74
N LEU A 72 2.75 15.15 12.98
CA LEU A 72 4.06 15.53 13.55
C LEU A 72 4.00 16.91 14.23
N GLN A 73 3.31 17.88 13.63
CA GLN A 73 3.12 19.20 14.22
C GLN A 73 2.35 19.14 15.55
N LYS A 74 1.36 18.25 15.66
CA LYS A 74 0.64 18.00 16.91
C LYS A 74 1.56 17.38 17.96
N LEU A 75 2.34 16.36 17.59
CA LEU A 75 3.30 15.70 18.49
C LEU A 75 4.37 16.65 19.00
N ALA A 76 4.79 17.65 18.22
CA ALA A 76 5.76 18.66 18.62
C ALA A 76 5.27 19.59 19.75
N ARG A 77 3.98 19.54 20.10
CA ARG A 77 3.42 20.28 21.24
C ARG A 77 3.47 19.49 22.55
N LEU A 78 3.84 18.21 22.50
CA LEU A 78 3.89 17.33 23.66
C LEU A 78 5.32 17.25 24.21
N PRO A 79 5.55 17.23 25.53
CA PRO A 79 6.88 17.15 26.12
C PRO A 79 7.48 15.74 26.05
N LEU A 80 7.74 15.25 24.83
CA LEU A 80 8.24 13.90 24.57
C LEU A 80 9.77 13.85 24.58
N SER A 81 10.33 12.80 25.18
CA SER A 81 11.75 12.43 25.01
C SER A 81 12.05 12.02 23.57
N ILE A 82 13.33 11.89 23.19
CA ILE A 82 13.69 11.44 21.83
C ILE A 82 13.07 10.08 21.48
N PHE A 83 13.01 9.14 22.42
CA PHE A 83 12.35 7.84 22.24
C PHE A 83 10.83 7.99 22.10
N GLY A 84 10.21 8.84 22.92
CA GLY A 84 8.77 9.14 22.81
C GLY A 84 8.42 9.78 21.46
N ARG A 85 9.30 10.65 20.94
CA ARG A 85 9.15 11.26 19.62
C ARG A 85 9.30 10.23 18.51
N SER A 86 10.30 9.35 18.58
CA SER A 86 10.46 8.25 17.62
C SER A 86 9.23 7.35 17.55
N THR A 87 8.75 6.89 18.72
CA THR A 87 7.55 6.05 18.82
C THR A 87 6.30 6.78 18.33
N GLY A 88 6.11 8.04 18.74
CA GLY A 88 4.97 8.85 18.29
C GLY A 88 4.99 9.09 16.78
N ALA A 89 6.15 9.38 16.20
CA ALA A 89 6.30 9.53 14.75
C ALA A 89 5.90 8.24 14.03
N ALA A 90 6.46 7.09 14.45
CA ALA A 90 6.19 5.80 13.81
C ALA A 90 4.74 5.34 13.98
N ALA A 91 4.24 5.30 15.22
CA ALA A 91 2.95 4.70 15.56
C ALA A 91 1.74 5.60 15.28
N TYR A 92 1.92 6.93 15.29
CA TYR A 92 0.81 7.86 15.10
C TYR A 92 0.93 8.65 13.81
N ALA A 93 2.04 9.35 13.59
CA ALA A 93 2.15 10.22 12.42
C ALA A 93 2.23 9.44 11.10
N LEU A 94 3.08 8.41 11.05
CA LEU A 94 3.39 7.67 9.83
C LEU A 94 2.45 6.49 9.54
N HIS A 95 1.67 6.01 10.50
CA HIS A 95 0.93 4.74 10.37
C HIS A 95 0.00 4.66 9.14
N THR A 96 -0.71 5.73 8.81
CA THR A 96 -1.61 5.73 7.65
C THR A 96 -0.80 5.75 6.35
N VAL A 97 0.29 6.53 6.33
CA VAL A 97 1.16 6.63 5.15
C VAL A 97 1.86 5.30 4.88
N THR A 98 2.36 4.62 5.91
CA THR A 98 2.98 3.29 5.75
C THR A 98 1.97 2.25 5.27
N TRP A 99 0.73 2.32 5.74
CA TRP A 99 -0.35 1.46 5.23
C TRP A 99 -0.59 1.69 3.74
N HIS A 100 -0.67 2.94 3.28
CA HIS A 100 -0.84 3.23 1.85
C HIS A 100 0.37 2.81 1.01
N MET A 101 1.58 2.99 1.53
CA MET A 101 2.78 2.52 0.86
C MET A 101 2.77 1.01 0.70
N GLU A 102 2.36 0.27 1.73
CA GLU A 102 2.28 -1.19 1.69
C GLU A 102 1.27 -1.71 0.65
N HIS A 103 0.14 -1.02 0.45
CA HIS A 103 -0.92 -1.50 -0.44
C HIS A 103 -0.86 -0.91 -1.85
N SER A 104 -0.02 0.09 -2.06
CA SER A 104 -0.04 0.83 -3.32
C SER A 104 1.34 1.26 -3.83
N GLY A 105 2.41 0.75 -3.23
CA GLY A 105 3.77 1.05 -3.63
C GLY A 105 4.30 2.36 -3.02
N LEU A 106 5.57 2.64 -3.31
CA LEU A 106 6.20 3.87 -2.85
C LEU A 106 5.70 5.07 -3.68
N PRO A 107 5.54 6.26 -3.07
CA PRO A 107 5.19 7.47 -3.82
C PRO A 107 6.28 7.82 -4.83
N PRO A 108 5.92 8.29 -6.04
CA PRO A 108 6.89 8.79 -7.00
C PRO A 108 7.51 10.12 -6.53
N GLY A 109 8.78 10.35 -6.89
CA GLY A 109 9.49 11.60 -6.66
C GLY A 109 10.06 11.81 -5.24
N GLY A 110 10.58 13.01 -4.97
CA GLY A 110 11.32 13.34 -3.73
C GLY A 110 10.47 13.65 -2.49
N GLN A 111 9.16 13.35 -2.54
CA GLN A 111 8.27 13.59 -1.40
C GLN A 111 8.69 12.75 -0.19
N LEU A 112 9.11 11.50 -0.42
CA LEU A 112 9.46 10.56 0.64
C LEU A 112 10.70 11.01 1.43
N ASP A 113 11.72 11.48 0.73
CA ASP A 113 12.92 12.05 1.34
C ASP A 113 12.60 13.31 2.15
N THR A 114 11.65 14.11 1.66
CA THR A 114 11.18 15.29 2.37
C THR A 114 10.50 14.91 3.69
N LEU A 115 9.58 13.94 3.66
CA LEU A 115 8.96 13.41 4.88
C LEU A 115 10.01 12.82 5.84
N GLY A 116 10.97 12.05 5.33
CA GLY A 116 12.07 11.48 6.12
C GLY A 116 12.90 12.56 6.84
N ARG A 117 13.25 13.65 6.15
CA ARG A 117 13.95 14.81 6.75
C ARG A 117 13.10 15.50 7.83
N LEU A 118 11.80 15.63 7.62
CA LEU A 118 10.89 16.24 8.60
C LEU A 118 10.76 15.36 9.86
N VAL A 119 10.64 14.04 9.69
CA VAL A 119 10.62 13.08 10.80
C VAL A 119 11.94 13.13 11.57
N ALA A 120 13.08 13.10 10.89
CA ALA A 120 14.39 13.21 11.53
C ALA A 120 14.54 14.54 12.29
N LYS A 121 14.10 15.66 11.71
CA LYS A 121 14.06 16.98 12.36
C LYS A 121 13.20 16.95 13.63
N PHE A 122 12.01 16.35 13.56
CA PHE A 122 11.11 16.22 14.69
C PHE A 122 11.72 15.38 15.81
N ILE A 123 12.28 14.21 15.50
CA ILE A 123 12.86 13.30 16.48
C ILE A 123 14.09 13.93 17.14
N ASP A 124 15.03 14.46 16.36
CA ASP A 124 16.27 15.04 16.89
C ASP A 124 15.99 16.34 17.67
N ARG A 125 15.39 17.34 17.00
CA ARG A 125 15.33 18.73 17.51
C ARG A 125 14.04 19.08 18.23
N HIS A 126 13.09 18.14 18.30
CA HIS A 126 11.74 18.38 18.80
C HIS A 126 11.07 19.56 18.08
N GLN A 127 11.11 19.53 16.75
CA GLN A 127 10.59 20.59 15.89
C GLN A 127 9.61 20.03 14.87
N GLY A 128 8.39 20.53 14.88
CA GLY A 128 7.36 20.19 13.92
C GLY A 128 7.71 20.66 12.50
N PRO A 129 7.00 20.17 11.47
CA PRO A 129 7.24 20.56 10.08
C PRO A 129 7.21 22.06 9.82
N GLN A 130 6.34 22.79 10.52
CA GLN A 130 6.15 24.23 10.34
C GLN A 130 7.17 25.07 11.12
N ASP A 131 7.86 24.47 12.09
CA ASP A 131 8.83 25.19 12.90
C ASP A 131 10.07 25.59 12.08
N ARG A 132 10.50 26.85 12.25
CA ARG A 132 11.65 27.46 11.55
C ARG A 132 12.80 27.88 12.48
N LYS A 133 12.66 27.66 13.79
CA LYS A 133 13.68 28.03 14.78
C LYS A 133 14.99 27.30 14.48
N ARG A 134 16.11 28.01 14.44
CA ARG A 134 17.43 27.37 14.28
C ARG A 134 17.79 26.66 15.60
N ARG A 135 17.98 25.34 15.53
CA ARG A 135 18.53 24.51 16.59
C ARG A 135 19.65 23.66 16.01
N ALA A 136 20.75 23.55 16.76
CA ALA A 136 21.84 22.64 16.41
C ALA A 136 21.29 21.21 16.26
N THR A 137 21.79 20.49 15.26
CA THR A 137 21.51 19.06 15.10
C THR A 137 22.25 18.33 16.22
N GLY A 138 21.54 17.51 17.00
CA GLY A 138 22.14 16.72 18.05
C GLY A 138 22.63 15.38 17.50
N VAL A 139 21.70 14.59 16.97
CA VAL A 139 21.94 13.24 16.48
C VAL A 139 21.85 13.22 14.94
N PRO A 140 22.89 12.73 14.24
CA PRO A 140 22.81 12.48 12.80
C PRO A 140 21.64 11.56 12.44
N GLY A 141 20.87 11.89 11.40
CA GLY A 141 19.64 11.16 11.04
C GLY A 141 19.83 9.64 10.86
N ARG A 142 20.97 9.20 10.33
CA ARG A 142 21.30 7.77 10.17
C ARG A 142 21.39 6.99 11.48
N LEU A 143 21.66 7.67 12.60
CA LEU A 143 21.77 7.07 13.93
C LEU A 143 20.43 7.06 14.68
N LEU A 144 19.40 7.72 14.15
CA LEU A 144 18.07 7.74 14.77
C LEU A 144 17.36 6.38 14.65
N ALA A 145 17.62 5.66 13.56
CA ALA A 145 17.03 4.36 13.31
C ALA A 145 17.66 3.27 14.19
N GLY A 146 16.94 2.16 14.35
CA GLY A 146 17.41 0.98 15.08
C GLY A 146 16.89 0.90 16.53
N HIS A 147 16.98 -0.29 17.09
CA HIS A 147 16.47 -0.58 18.43
C HIS A 147 17.35 0.10 19.51
N PRO A 148 16.77 0.64 20.61
CA PRO A 148 17.56 1.25 21.70
C PRO A 148 18.66 0.37 22.28
N ARG A 149 18.40 -0.93 22.44
CA ARG A 149 19.43 -1.91 22.88
C ARG A 149 20.62 -2.06 21.92
N ALA A 150 20.47 -1.65 20.66
CA ALA A 150 21.52 -1.67 19.64
C ALA A 150 22.13 -0.27 19.38
N GLY A 151 21.85 0.72 20.24
CA GLY A 151 22.37 2.08 20.11
C GLY A 151 21.56 3.02 19.21
N GLY A 152 20.38 2.58 18.73
CA GLY A 152 19.46 3.43 17.97
C GLY A 152 18.46 4.20 18.84
N PHE A 153 17.64 5.06 18.24
CA PHE A 153 16.61 5.84 18.94
C PHE A 153 15.17 5.37 18.65
N GLY A 154 15.01 4.22 17.98
CA GLY A 154 13.71 3.67 17.62
C GLY A 154 12.99 4.41 16.49
N ALA A 155 13.67 5.29 15.75
CA ALA A 155 13.07 5.91 14.58
C ALA A 155 12.80 4.85 13.50
N LEU A 156 11.68 5.00 12.79
CA LEU A 156 11.32 4.09 11.71
C LEU A 156 12.09 4.47 10.43
N PRO A 157 13.00 3.62 9.91
CA PRO A 157 13.61 3.83 8.61
C PRO A 157 12.56 3.55 7.53
N LEU A 158 11.88 4.59 7.06
CA LEU A 158 10.59 4.46 6.35
C LEU A 158 10.70 3.64 5.06
N ILE A 159 11.73 3.88 4.24
CA ILE A 159 11.93 3.17 2.97
C ILE A 159 12.25 1.70 3.24
N GLU A 160 13.21 1.45 4.13
CA GLU A 160 13.66 0.12 4.51
C GLU A 160 12.53 -0.68 5.15
N HIS A 161 11.70 -0.04 5.98
CA HIS A 161 10.55 -0.67 6.60
C HIS A 161 9.55 -1.15 5.55
N ILE A 162 9.17 -0.30 4.59
CA ILE A 162 8.23 -0.70 3.53
C ILE A 162 8.83 -1.78 2.63
N ARG A 163 10.09 -1.65 2.23
CA ARG A 163 10.79 -2.69 1.45
C ARG A 163 10.86 -4.02 2.19
N ALA A 164 11.13 -3.99 3.50
CA ALA A 164 11.12 -5.20 4.33
C ALA A 164 9.73 -5.84 4.36
N ARG A 165 8.65 -5.05 4.47
CA ARG A 165 7.28 -5.57 4.40
C ARG A 165 7.00 -6.23 3.05
N PHE A 166 7.36 -5.60 1.94
CA PHE A 166 7.23 -6.19 0.60
C PHE A 166 8.02 -7.50 0.48
N ALA A 167 9.25 -7.54 1.00
CA ALA A 167 10.06 -8.76 1.03
C ALA A 167 9.38 -9.86 1.86
N CYS A 168 8.78 -9.54 3.01
CA CYS A 168 8.00 -10.50 3.80
C CYS A 168 6.78 -11.04 3.03
N TRP A 169 6.05 -10.18 2.31
CA TRP A 169 4.93 -10.62 1.47
C TRP A 169 5.39 -11.53 0.33
N GLY A 170 6.49 -11.17 -0.34
CA GLY A 170 7.12 -12.00 -1.37
C GLY A 170 7.58 -13.36 -0.83
N ALA A 171 8.26 -13.38 0.32
CA ALA A 171 8.68 -14.63 0.96
C ALA A 171 7.47 -15.50 1.35
N ARG A 172 6.40 -14.91 1.91
CA ARG A 172 5.15 -15.63 2.21
C ARG A 172 4.51 -16.21 0.95
N LEU A 173 4.57 -15.50 -0.17
CA LEU A 173 4.07 -16.02 -1.44
C LEU A 173 4.93 -17.19 -1.92
N VAL A 174 6.25 -17.10 -1.88
CA VAL A 174 7.15 -18.20 -2.26
C VAL A 174 6.92 -19.43 -1.39
N CYS A 175 6.84 -19.25 -0.07
CA CYS A 175 6.58 -20.34 0.87
C CYS A 175 5.18 -20.96 0.72
N SER A 176 4.23 -20.30 0.04
CA SER A 176 2.91 -20.89 -0.21
C SER A 176 2.95 -22.16 -1.06
N ALA A 177 4.05 -22.40 -1.80
CA ALA A 177 4.25 -23.59 -2.60
C ALA A 177 4.38 -24.89 -1.77
N VAL A 178 4.79 -24.78 -0.51
CA VAL A 178 5.05 -25.92 0.39
C VAL A 178 4.06 -26.02 1.56
N ILE A 179 3.12 -25.08 1.66
CA ILE A 179 2.12 -25.04 2.73
C ILE A 179 0.82 -25.69 2.23
N PRO A 180 0.14 -26.53 3.06
CA PRO A 180 -1.16 -27.09 2.72
C PRO A 180 -2.19 -26.01 2.36
N ARG A 181 -3.05 -26.28 1.35
CA ARG A 181 -3.98 -25.28 0.81
C ARG A 181 -4.93 -24.69 1.86
N ASP A 182 -5.36 -25.49 2.83
CA ASP A 182 -6.31 -25.07 3.87
C ASP A 182 -5.66 -24.12 4.88
N SER A 183 -4.33 -24.13 4.98
CA SER A 183 -3.56 -23.22 5.81
C SER A 183 -3.16 -21.93 5.10
N LEU A 184 -3.50 -21.76 3.81
CA LEU A 184 -3.16 -20.58 3.03
C LEU A 184 -4.16 -19.44 3.27
N HIS A 185 -3.62 -18.22 3.36
CA HIS A 185 -4.45 -17.02 3.34
C HIS A 185 -5.23 -16.92 2.01
N PRO A 186 -6.43 -16.31 2.00
CA PRO A 186 -7.25 -16.18 0.80
C PRO A 186 -6.51 -15.58 -0.40
N TRP A 187 -5.68 -14.57 -0.19
CA TRP A 187 -4.91 -13.91 -1.26
C TRP A 187 -3.86 -14.85 -1.89
N GLN A 188 -3.22 -15.72 -1.09
CA GLN A 188 -2.26 -16.72 -1.61
C GLN A 188 -2.98 -17.74 -2.48
N ARG A 189 -4.16 -18.21 -2.05
CA ARG A 189 -5.00 -19.13 -2.82
C ARG A 189 -5.43 -18.53 -4.15
N ALA A 190 -5.92 -17.29 -4.14
CA ALA A 190 -6.33 -16.57 -5.34
C ALA A 190 -5.17 -16.45 -6.34
N LEU A 191 -3.99 -16.05 -5.88
CA LEU A 191 -2.81 -15.89 -6.75
C LEU A 191 -2.29 -17.23 -7.28
N LEU A 192 -2.26 -18.29 -6.47
CA LEU A 192 -1.88 -19.63 -6.93
C LEU A 192 -2.86 -20.19 -7.96
N LEU A 193 -4.16 -19.98 -7.78
CA LEU A 193 -5.18 -20.38 -8.75
C LEU A 193 -5.04 -19.60 -10.06
N TYR A 194 -4.77 -18.30 -9.97
CA TYR A 194 -4.50 -17.45 -11.12
C TYR A 194 -3.27 -17.95 -11.90
N LEU A 195 -2.15 -18.21 -11.22
CA LEU A 195 -0.94 -18.77 -11.86
C LEU A 195 -1.20 -20.11 -12.53
N ARG A 196 -1.91 -21.03 -11.86
CA ARG A 196 -2.27 -22.33 -12.43
C ARG A 196 -3.21 -22.24 -13.63
N ARG A 197 -4.09 -21.24 -13.67
CA ARG A 197 -4.96 -20.98 -14.82
C ARG A 197 -4.17 -20.56 -16.05
N LEU A 198 -3.00 -19.96 -15.85
CA LEU A 198 -2.11 -19.53 -16.92
C LEU A 198 -1.23 -20.67 -17.43
N HIS A 199 -0.69 -21.50 -16.53
CA HIS A 199 -0.04 -22.75 -16.89
C HIS A 199 0.01 -23.72 -15.68
N PRO A 200 -0.25 -25.03 -15.85
CA PRO A 200 -0.26 -25.99 -14.73
C PRO A 200 1.05 -26.04 -13.93
N ALA A 201 2.18 -25.77 -14.57
CA ALA A 201 3.51 -25.75 -13.93
C ALA A 201 3.89 -24.38 -13.33
N PHE A 202 3.06 -23.34 -13.46
CA PHE A 202 3.36 -22.04 -12.86
C PHE A 202 3.09 -22.06 -11.36
N GLY A 203 4.16 -21.87 -10.60
CA GLY A 203 4.12 -21.61 -9.17
C GLY A 203 4.64 -20.21 -8.84
N PRO A 204 4.65 -19.83 -7.55
CA PRO A 204 5.20 -18.56 -7.09
C PRO A 204 6.62 -18.26 -7.59
N LEU A 205 7.51 -19.27 -7.59
CA LEU A 205 8.89 -19.12 -8.04
C LEU A 205 8.98 -18.83 -9.54
N SER A 206 8.03 -19.32 -10.34
CA SER A 206 7.97 -19.06 -11.77
C SER A 206 7.87 -17.57 -12.08
N LEU A 207 7.23 -16.77 -11.21
CA LEU A 207 7.19 -15.30 -11.35
C LEU A 207 8.55 -14.63 -11.15
N LEU A 208 9.42 -15.19 -10.30
CA LEU A 208 10.76 -14.63 -10.03
C LEU A 208 11.75 -14.93 -11.15
N THR A 209 11.56 -16.05 -11.84
CA THR A 209 12.39 -16.50 -12.96
C THR A 209 11.77 -16.19 -14.33
N ALA A 210 10.60 -15.55 -14.34
CA ALA A 210 9.88 -15.21 -15.57
C ALA A 210 10.69 -14.20 -16.40
N SER A 211 11.18 -14.60 -17.58
CA SER A 211 11.81 -13.71 -18.56
C SER A 211 10.79 -13.24 -19.59
N ARG A 212 11.04 -12.09 -20.22
CA ARG A 212 10.13 -11.56 -21.24
C ARG A 212 10.06 -12.42 -22.51
N ARG A 213 11.16 -13.11 -22.82
CA ARG A 213 11.33 -14.01 -23.96
C ARG A 213 12.09 -15.23 -23.45
N GLY A 214 11.35 -16.28 -23.11
CA GLY A 214 11.89 -17.51 -22.59
C GLY A 214 11.05 -18.67 -23.09
N PRO A 215 11.60 -19.89 -23.16
CA PRO A 215 10.83 -21.09 -23.46
C PRO A 215 9.95 -21.39 -22.25
N TRP A 216 8.78 -20.74 -22.19
CA TRP A 216 7.74 -21.09 -21.24
C TRP A 216 7.21 -22.45 -21.68
N LEU A 217 7.16 -23.41 -20.76
CA LEU A 217 6.64 -24.75 -21.02
C LEU A 217 5.29 -24.63 -21.76
N GLY A 218 5.27 -24.96 -23.07
CA GLY A 218 4.07 -24.99 -23.89
C GLY A 218 3.44 -23.65 -24.31
N VAL A 219 4.07 -22.48 -24.10
CA VAL A 219 3.53 -21.18 -24.58
C VAL A 219 4.62 -20.28 -25.17
N ASP A 220 4.33 -19.60 -26.28
CA ASP A 220 5.27 -18.73 -27.03
C ASP A 220 5.64 -17.43 -26.28
N GLY A 221 5.00 -17.15 -25.14
CA GLY A 221 5.24 -15.95 -24.33
C GLY A 221 4.48 -15.97 -23.00
N LEU A 222 4.85 -15.06 -22.09
CA LEU A 222 4.08 -14.82 -20.88
C LEU A 222 2.68 -14.29 -21.23
N PRO A 223 1.61 -14.76 -20.57
CA PRO A 223 0.28 -14.19 -20.72
C PRO A 223 0.30 -12.67 -20.54
N GLU A 224 -0.54 -11.94 -21.29
CA GLU A 224 -0.51 -10.47 -21.32
C GLU A 224 -0.50 -9.84 -19.93
N ASP A 225 -1.31 -10.39 -19.02
CA ASP A 225 -1.43 -9.91 -17.65
C ASP A 225 -0.15 -10.12 -16.83
N ILE A 226 0.52 -11.27 -16.97
CA ILE A 226 1.84 -11.50 -16.33
C ILE A 226 2.91 -10.65 -17.01
N ARG A 227 2.87 -10.54 -18.35
CA ARG A 227 3.79 -9.70 -19.11
C ARG A 227 3.71 -8.26 -18.63
N ARG A 228 2.50 -7.71 -18.43
CA ARG A 228 2.26 -6.40 -17.81
C ARG A 228 2.88 -6.33 -16.41
N VAL A 229 2.67 -7.34 -15.55
CA VAL A 229 3.26 -7.37 -14.20
C VAL A 229 4.80 -7.41 -14.21
N VAL A 230 5.41 -8.20 -15.11
CA VAL A 230 6.87 -8.36 -15.21
C VAL A 230 7.53 -7.17 -15.93
N THR A 231 6.79 -6.45 -16.78
CA THR A 231 7.30 -5.29 -17.53
C THR A 231 6.88 -3.93 -16.96
N ALA A 232 5.94 -3.90 -16.01
CA ALA A 232 5.59 -2.70 -15.29
C ALA A 232 6.81 -2.22 -14.49
N SER A 233 7.48 -1.21 -15.01
CA SER A 233 8.40 -0.39 -14.22
C SER A 233 7.57 0.37 -13.17
N TYR A 234 7.75 0.02 -11.89
CA TYR A 234 7.26 0.82 -10.76
C TYR A 234 8.12 2.05 -10.53
#